data_AF-A0A926GDA9-F1
#
_entry.id   AF-A0A926GDA9-F1
#
_cell.length_a   1.000
_cell.length_b   1.000
_cell.length_c   1.000
_cell.angle_alpha   90.00
_cell.angle_beta   90.00
_cell.angle_gamma   90.00
#
_symmetry.space_group_name_H-M   'P 1'
#
loop_
_entity.id
_entity.type
_entity.pdbx_description
1 polymer ?
#
loop_
_entity_poly.entity_id
_entity_poly.type
_entity_poly.pdbx_seq_one_letter_code
_entity_poly.pdbx_strand_id
1 'polypeptide(L)'
;MRDFLAQIPLDRVWEIHLAGGQEMDGYWLDSHSGKMPDDLAAFSQEVVQSLPNLGALNFEIYDTFLERLPPEELDRTVDALREIWERAGVSRSDAPPHRLPPGPIVGKPAPPTAAWEEGATRAVWQDDPTQHDWPEDTAALRLYARLARSFRGSMLVRAMPRSLRYLLLRDGDGAETLLSRFHTAHDPRLFTPLEAQSFADFVISQGELDPWLLALMDYDLAFLNIVRQSKAQLVRFPGDPTTLFEGLAAAQLPRDLPDNPPWEIELLPDGFTVADFTHTPAAS
;
A
#
# COMPACT_ATOMS: atom_id res chain seq x y z
N MET A 1 -0.95 -22.92 -14.18
CA MET A 1 -1.58 -23.24 -12.88
C MET A 1 -1.51 -24.73 -12.54
N ARG A 2 -2.08 -25.66 -13.33
CA ARG A 2 -2.00 -27.11 -13.04
C ARG A 2 -0.56 -27.63 -12.91
N ASP A 3 0.33 -27.19 -13.80
CA ASP A 3 1.75 -27.54 -13.76
C ASP A 3 2.47 -27.01 -12.51
N PHE A 4 2.00 -25.91 -11.94
CA PHE A 4 2.52 -25.36 -10.69
C PHE A 4 2.01 -26.16 -9.49
N LEU A 5 0.69 -26.42 -9.41
CA LEU A 5 0.12 -27.26 -8.34
C LEU A 5 0.71 -28.67 -8.31
N ALA A 6 1.09 -29.24 -9.45
CA ALA A 6 1.77 -30.53 -9.52
C ALA A 6 3.16 -30.53 -8.85
N GLN A 7 3.76 -29.37 -8.60
CA GLN A 7 5.03 -29.21 -7.88
C GLN A 7 4.83 -29.04 -6.37
N ILE A 8 3.59 -28.81 -5.92
CA ILE A 8 3.26 -28.60 -4.51
C ILE A 8 2.96 -29.96 -3.85
N PRO A 9 3.56 -30.26 -2.69
CA PRO A 9 3.15 -31.41 -1.88
C PRO A 9 1.75 -31.16 -1.30
N LEU A 10 0.71 -31.60 -2.02
CA LEU A 10 -0.70 -31.32 -1.69
C LEU A 10 -1.13 -31.87 -0.32
N ASP A 11 -0.44 -32.89 0.20
CA ASP A 11 -0.60 -33.42 1.56
C ASP A 11 -0.18 -32.40 2.63
N ARG A 12 0.58 -31.36 2.29
CA ARG A 12 0.99 -30.30 3.23
C ARG A 12 0.12 -29.05 3.17
N VAL A 13 -0.87 -28.99 2.29
CA VAL A 13 -1.79 -27.85 2.20
C VAL A 13 -2.85 -28.00 3.28
N TRP A 14 -2.83 -27.10 4.26
CA TRP A 14 -3.74 -27.11 5.41
C TRP A 14 -4.81 -26.03 5.30
N GLU A 15 -4.59 -25.04 4.46
CA GLU A 15 -5.41 -23.86 4.35
C GLU A 15 -5.37 -23.35 2.91
N ILE A 16 -6.51 -22.90 2.40
CA ILE A 16 -6.62 -22.17 1.14
C ILE A 16 -7.24 -20.81 1.43
N HIS A 17 -6.64 -19.78 0.86
CA HIS A 17 -7.19 -18.44 0.80
C HIS A 17 -7.67 -18.17 -0.63
N LEU A 18 -8.94 -17.79 -0.77
CA LEU A 18 -9.55 -17.37 -2.02
C LEU A 18 -9.85 -15.88 -1.93
N ALA A 19 -9.61 -15.16 -3.00
CA ALA A 19 -9.83 -13.73 -3.02
C ALA A 19 -10.33 -13.30 -4.41
N GLY A 20 -10.95 -12.13 -4.45
CA GLY A 20 -11.07 -11.39 -5.69
C GLY A 20 -9.72 -10.82 -6.12
N GLY A 21 -9.58 -10.51 -7.41
CA GLY A 21 -8.36 -9.94 -7.95
C GLY A 21 -8.65 -9.06 -9.15
N GLN A 22 -7.60 -8.44 -9.69
CA GLN A 22 -7.71 -7.62 -10.89
C GLN A 22 -6.49 -7.82 -11.80
N GLU A 23 -6.72 -7.76 -13.10
CA GLU A 23 -5.63 -7.73 -14.07
C GLU A 23 -5.03 -6.32 -14.16
N MET A 24 -3.69 -6.23 -14.12
CA MET A 24 -2.94 -5.00 -14.33
C MET A 24 -1.65 -5.31 -15.08
N ASP A 25 -1.42 -4.64 -16.21
CA ASP A 25 -0.23 -4.79 -17.06
C ASP A 25 0.10 -6.26 -17.43
N GLY A 26 -0.94 -7.08 -17.64
CA GLY A 26 -0.79 -8.51 -17.97
C GLY A 26 -0.49 -9.42 -16.77
N TYR A 27 -0.56 -8.88 -15.55
CA TYR A 27 -0.43 -9.63 -14.30
C TYR A 27 -1.77 -9.69 -13.57
N TRP A 28 -2.09 -10.83 -12.98
CA TRP A 28 -3.22 -10.96 -12.06
C TRP A 28 -2.77 -10.58 -10.65
N LEU A 29 -3.31 -9.49 -10.12
CA LEU A 29 -3.00 -8.99 -8.79
C LEU A 29 -3.93 -9.61 -7.75
N ASP A 30 -3.34 -10.08 -6.66
CA ASP A 30 -4.05 -10.50 -5.46
C ASP A 30 -4.49 -9.26 -4.65
N SER A 31 -5.45 -8.51 -5.20
CA SER A 31 -5.89 -7.22 -4.65
C SER A 31 -7.03 -7.33 -3.64
N HIS A 32 -7.47 -8.54 -3.31
CA HIS A 32 -8.57 -8.83 -2.38
C HIS A 32 -9.81 -7.99 -2.70
N SER A 33 -10.07 -7.85 -4.00
CA SER A 33 -10.98 -6.86 -4.55
C SER A 33 -12.22 -7.51 -5.12
N GLY A 34 -13.38 -7.12 -4.59
CA GLY A 34 -14.68 -7.50 -5.12
C GLY A 34 -14.98 -9.00 -4.98
N LYS A 35 -15.81 -9.52 -5.89
CA LYS A 35 -16.27 -10.91 -5.86
C LYS A 35 -15.19 -11.90 -6.26
N MET A 36 -15.31 -13.12 -5.77
CA MET A 36 -14.54 -14.26 -6.28
C MET A 36 -14.88 -14.50 -7.77
N PRO A 37 -13.88 -14.61 -8.67
CA PRO A 37 -14.12 -14.99 -10.06
C PRO A 37 -14.75 -16.39 -10.19
N ASP A 38 -15.69 -16.55 -11.12
CA ASP A 38 -16.44 -17.82 -11.29
C ASP A 38 -15.52 -18.98 -11.74
N ASP A 39 -14.50 -18.67 -12.55
CA ASP A 39 -13.47 -19.61 -12.99
C ASP A 39 -12.56 -20.05 -11.84
N LEU A 40 -12.21 -19.13 -10.93
CA LEU A 40 -11.51 -19.44 -9.69
C LEU A 40 -12.35 -20.35 -8.78
N ALA A 41 -13.65 -20.08 -8.64
CA ALA A 41 -14.56 -20.91 -7.87
C ALA A 41 -14.62 -22.34 -8.43
N ALA A 42 -14.82 -22.47 -9.75
CA ALA A 42 -14.86 -23.77 -10.43
C ALA A 42 -13.53 -24.53 -10.29
N PHE A 43 -12.40 -23.85 -10.46
CA PHE A 43 -11.09 -24.46 -10.30
C PHE A 43 -10.85 -24.91 -8.86
N SER A 44 -11.26 -24.12 -7.88
CA SER A 44 -11.14 -24.45 -6.46
C SER A 44 -11.90 -25.72 -6.10
N GLN A 45 -13.11 -25.92 -6.66
CA GLN A 45 -13.88 -27.16 -6.48
C GLN A 45 -13.13 -28.41 -6.94
N GLU A 46 -12.29 -28.32 -7.98
CA GLU A 46 -11.44 -29.42 -8.43
C GLU A 46 -10.25 -29.64 -7.49
N VAL A 47 -9.58 -28.57 -7.07
CA VAL A 47 -8.33 -28.63 -6.30
C VAL A 47 -8.55 -29.20 -4.91
N VAL A 48 -9.59 -28.77 -4.19
CA VAL A 48 -9.84 -29.18 -2.80
C VAL A 48 -10.05 -30.69 -2.63
N GLN A 49 -10.50 -31.38 -3.69
CA GLN A 49 -10.65 -32.84 -3.69
C GLN A 49 -9.31 -33.57 -3.55
N SER A 50 -8.21 -32.90 -3.91
CA SER A 50 -6.85 -33.44 -3.87
C SER A 50 -6.07 -33.03 -2.62
N LEU A 51 -6.69 -32.34 -1.66
CA LEU A 51 -6.05 -31.81 -0.46
C LEU A 51 -6.47 -32.61 0.78
N PRO A 52 -5.77 -33.70 1.13
CA PRO A 52 -6.21 -34.65 2.15
C PRO A 52 -6.08 -34.12 3.58
N ASN A 53 -5.51 -32.92 3.78
CA ASN A 53 -5.29 -32.30 5.08
C ASN A 53 -5.83 -30.87 5.15
N LEU A 54 -6.71 -30.48 4.21
CA LEU A 54 -7.31 -29.15 4.21
C LEU A 54 -8.19 -28.98 5.47
N GLY A 55 -7.81 -28.03 6.32
CA GLY A 55 -8.48 -27.70 7.57
C GLY A 55 -9.23 -26.37 7.52
N ALA A 56 -8.92 -25.50 6.56
CA ALA A 56 -9.57 -24.19 6.43
C ALA A 56 -9.69 -23.73 4.98
N LEU A 57 -10.79 -23.02 4.70
CA LEU A 57 -11.03 -22.29 3.45
C LEU A 57 -11.48 -20.89 3.82
N ASN A 58 -10.66 -19.87 3.50
CA ASN A 58 -10.98 -18.48 3.78
C ASN A 58 -11.25 -17.72 2.50
N PHE A 59 -12.18 -16.77 2.59
CA PHE A 59 -12.36 -15.75 1.57
C PHE A 59 -11.85 -14.41 2.09
N GLU A 60 -10.93 -13.81 1.35
CA GLU A 60 -10.26 -12.56 1.71
C GLU A 60 -10.79 -11.41 0.85
N ILE A 61 -11.26 -10.36 1.52
CA ILE A 61 -11.77 -9.15 0.90
C ILE A 61 -11.48 -7.96 1.82
N TYR A 62 -11.01 -6.84 1.26
CA TYR A 62 -10.84 -5.61 2.05
C TYR A 62 -12.18 -4.96 2.38
N ASP A 63 -12.28 -4.34 3.56
CA ASP A 63 -13.48 -3.64 4.06
C ASP A 63 -14.05 -2.65 3.03
N THR A 64 -13.20 -1.88 2.35
CA THR A 64 -13.63 -0.90 1.34
C THR A 64 -14.34 -1.52 0.13
N PHE A 65 -14.06 -2.78 -0.21
CA PHE A 65 -14.78 -3.53 -1.24
C PHE A 65 -16.01 -4.21 -0.66
N LEU A 66 -15.94 -4.71 0.57
CA LEU A 66 -17.08 -5.29 1.27
C LEU A 66 -18.23 -4.28 1.42
N GLU A 67 -17.93 -3.03 1.80
CA GLU A 67 -18.90 -1.93 1.92
C GLU A 67 -19.64 -1.62 0.60
N ARG A 68 -19.02 -1.93 -0.54
CA ARG A 68 -19.57 -1.68 -1.87
C ARG A 68 -20.20 -2.93 -2.49
N LEU A 69 -19.99 -4.09 -1.88
CA LEU A 69 -20.49 -5.36 -2.37
C LEU A 69 -21.99 -5.48 -2.03
N PRO A 70 -22.86 -5.74 -3.01
CA PRO A 70 -24.26 -6.01 -2.71
C PRO A 70 -24.40 -7.21 -1.76
N PRO A 71 -25.27 -7.18 -0.75
CA PRO A 71 -25.45 -8.30 0.19
C PRO A 71 -25.70 -9.64 -0.50
N GLU A 72 -26.48 -9.63 -1.59
CA GLU A 72 -26.77 -10.82 -2.38
C GLU A 72 -25.55 -11.42 -3.13
N GLU A 73 -24.51 -10.62 -3.39
CA GLU A 73 -23.24 -11.11 -3.93
C GLU A 73 -22.41 -11.78 -2.84
N LEU A 74 -22.44 -11.23 -1.62
CA LEU A 74 -21.78 -11.85 -0.47
C LEU A 74 -22.42 -13.21 -0.14
N ASP A 75 -23.75 -13.28 -0.11
CA ASP A 75 -24.48 -14.53 0.10
C ASP A 75 -24.08 -15.60 -0.94
N ARG A 76 -24.06 -15.23 -2.22
CA ARG A 76 -23.61 -16.13 -3.30
C ARG A 76 -22.16 -16.56 -3.15
N THR A 77 -21.29 -15.67 -2.69
CA THR A 77 -19.89 -16.00 -2.44
C THR A 77 -19.79 -17.02 -1.30
N VAL A 78 -20.53 -16.82 -0.20
CA VAL A 78 -20.58 -17.76 0.92
C VAL A 78 -21.13 -19.11 0.48
N ASP A 79 -22.19 -19.14 -0.33
CA ASP A 79 -22.75 -20.38 -0.86
C ASP A 79 -21.74 -21.12 -1.76
N ALA A 80 -21.03 -20.41 -2.65
CA ALA A 80 -19.97 -20.99 -3.46
C ALA A 80 -18.83 -21.57 -2.61
N LEU A 81 -18.43 -20.89 -1.53
CA LEU A 81 -17.42 -21.40 -0.60
C LEU A 81 -17.90 -22.67 0.12
N ARG A 82 -19.18 -22.74 0.51
CA ARG A 82 -19.77 -23.95 1.08
C ARG A 82 -19.73 -25.10 0.07
N GLU A 83 -20.11 -24.87 -1.17
CA GLU A 83 -20.05 -25.89 -2.22
C GLU A 83 -18.62 -26.38 -2.49
N ILE A 84 -17.63 -25.49 -2.46
CA ILE A 84 -16.22 -25.87 -2.53
C ILE A 84 -15.85 -26.73 -1.33
N TRP A 85 -16.18 -26.29 -0.11
CA TRP A 85 -15.84 -27.01 1.11
C TRP A 85 -16.48 -28.39 1.21
N GLU A 86 -17.73 -28.55 0.76
CA GLU A 86 -18.42 -29.85 0.72
C GLU A 86 -17.71 -30.89 -0.16
N ARG A 87 -16.90 -30.43 -1.14
CA ARG A 87 -16.08 -31.28 -2.01
C ARG A 87 -14.68 -31.51 -1.45
N ALA A 88 -14.28 -30.83 -0.38
CA ALA A 88 -12.99 -31.05 0.23
C ALA A 88 -12.88 -32.51 0.70
N GLY A 89 -11.69 -33.08 0.51
CA GLY A 89 -11.42 -34.42 1.02
C GLY A 89 -11.62 -34.47 2.54
N VAL A 90 -12.12 -35.60 3.05
CA VAL A 90 -12.06 -35.84 4.50
C VAL A 90 -10.58 -35.89 4.89
N SER A 91 -10.22 -35.18 5.97
CA SER A 91 -8.86 -35.22 6.51
C SER A 91 -8.45 -36.67 6.76
N ARG A 92 -7.44 -37.15 6.02
CA ARG A 92 -7.12 -38.59 5.93
C ARG A 92 -5.73 -38.95 6.44
N SER A 93 -4.96 -38.00 6.94
CA SER A 93 -3.53 -38.23 7.12
C SER A 93 -2.99 -37.74 8.46
N ASP A 94 -2.77 -38.71 9.36
CA ASP A 94 -1.73 -38.64 10.41
C ASP A 94 -0.31 -38.82 9.83
N ALA A 95 -0.16 -38.86 8.49
CA ALA A 95 1.11 -39.17 7.86
C ALA A 95 2.14 -38.05 8.12
N PRO A 96 3.38 -38.40 8.47
CA PRO A 96 4.45 -37.43 8.63
C PRO A 96 4.69 -36.68 7.32
N PRO A 97 5.00 -35.38 7.37
CA PRO A 97 5.14 -34.56 6.17
C PRO A 97 6.14 -35.19 5.19
N HIS A 98 5.72 -35.37 3.93
CA HIS A 98 6.51 -36.06 2.92
C HIS A 98 7.90 -35.45 2.80
N ARG A 99 8.98 -36.16 3.16
CA ARG A 99 10.35 -35.65 2.94
C ARG A 99 10.60 -35.68 1.44
N LEU A 100 10.55 -34.51 0.79
CA LEU A 100 10.99 -34.40 -0.60
C LEU A 100 12.49 -34.72 -0.62
N PRO A 101 12.94 -35.76 -1.35
CA PRO A 101 14.36 -35.89 -1.64
C PRO A 101 14.79 -34.63 -2.41
N PRO A 102 15.99 -34.09 -2.17
CA PRO A 102 16.49 -32.97 -2.96
C PRO A 102 16.45 -33.39 -4.43
N GLY A 103 15.56 -32.74 -5.19
CA GLY A 103 15.44 -32.98 -6.61
C GLY A 103 16.75 -32.56 -7.32
N PRO A 104 17.08 -33.16 -8.47
CA PRO A 104 18.16 -32.65 -9.29
C PRO A 104 17.84 -31.19 -9.65
N ILE A 105 18.74 -30.26 -9.30
CA ILE A 105 18.64 -28.87 -9.73
C ILE A 105 18.90 -28.87 -11.24
N VAL A 106 17.84 -28.80 -12.04
CA VAL A 106 17.93 -28.65 -13.49
C VAL A 106 17.84 -27.16 -13.82
N GLY A 107 18.97 -26.51 -14.05
CA GLY A 107 19.03 -25.09 -14.41
C GLY A 107 20.29 -24.38 -13.92
N LYS A 108 20.40 -23.07 -14.20
CA LYS A 108 21.38 -22.20 -13.53
C LYS A 108 21.16 -22.31 -12.01
N PRO A 109 22.22 -22.30 -11.19
CA PRO A 109 22.04 -22.22 -9.75
C PRO A 109 21.22 -20.97 -9.44
N ALA A 110 20.08 -21.17 -8.79
CA ALA A 110 19.36 -20.06 -8.17
C ALA A 110 20.35 -19.34 -7.24
N PRO A 111 20.26 -18.00 -7.15
CA PRO A 111 21.10 -17.27 -6.23
C PRO A 111 20.73 -17.73 -4.82
N PRO A 112 21.59 -17.49 -3.83
CA PRO A 112 21.14 -17.54 -2.45
C PRO A 112 19.86 -16.71 -2.32
N THR A 113 18.81 -17.24 -1.70
CA THR A 113 17.51 -16.57 -1.55
C THR A 113 17.66 -15.11 -1.12
N ALA A 114 18.57 -14.85 -0.17
CA ALA A 114 18.90 -13.50 0.28
C ALA A 114 19.36 -12.55 -0.84
N ALA A 115 20.19 -13.02 -1.78
CA ALA A 115 20.66 -12.18 -2.88
C ALA A 115 19.54 -11.85 -3.89
N TRP A 116 18.62 -12.80 -4.11
CA TRP A 116 17.40 -12.55 -4.89
C TRP A 116 16.51 -11.51 -4.20
N GLU A 117 16.23 -11.70 -2.91
CA GLU A 117 15.39 -10.81 -2.11
C GLU A 117 15.97 -9.39 -2.06
N GLU A 118 17.27 -9.26 -1.83
CA GLU A 118 17.97 -7.97 -1.84
C GLU A 118 17.94 -7.30 -3.21
N GLY A 119 18.12 -8.06 -4.30
CA GLY A 119 18.05 -7.56 -5.66
C GLY A 119 16.65 -7.04 -6.01
N ALA A 120 15.61 -7.83 -5.69
CA ALA A 120 14.22 -7.46 -5.93
C ALA A 120 13.83 -6.23 -5.11
N THR A 121 14.29 -6.17 -3.86
CA THR A 121 14.09 -5.05 -2.95
C THR A 121 14.67 -3.75 -3.52
N ARG A 122 15.95 -3.76 -3.92
CA ARG A 122 16.58 -2.57 -4.55
C ARG A 122 15.88 -2.19 -5.85
N ALA A 123 15.54 -3.17 -6.69
CA ALA A 123 14.87 -2.93 -7.96
C ALA A 123 13.51 -2.25 -7.79
N VAL A 124 12.72 -2.67 -6.81
CA VAL A 124 11.41 -2.08 -6.52
C VAL A 124 11.55 -0.70 -5.87
N TRP A 125 12.42 -0.55 -4.88
CA TRP A 125 12.55 0.73 -4.15
C TRP A 125 13.18 1.84 -4.99
N GLN A 126 14.17 1.51 -5.80
CA GLN A 126 14.87 2.48 -6.65
C GLN A 126 14.22 2.63 -8.03
N ASP A 127 13.21 1.79 -8.36
CA ASP A 127 12.65 1.64 -9.71
C ASP A 127 13.73 1.40 -10.77
N ASP A 128 14.66 0.51 -10.42
CA ASP A 128 15.76 0.10 -11.27
C ASP A 128 15.77 -1.42 -11.40
N PRO A 129 15.01 -2.00 -12.36
CA PRO A 129 14.96 -3.45 -12.54
C PRO A 129 16.32 -4.05 -12.92
N THR A 130 17.32 -3.24 -13.30
CA THR A 130 18.67 -3.74 -13.60
C THR A 130 19.44 -4.16 -12.35
N GLN A 131 18.94 -3.82 -11.16
CA GLN A 131 19.47 -4.29 -9.87
C GLN A 131 19.13 -5.76 -9.58
N HIS A 132 18.31 -6.40 -10.43
CA HIS A 132 17.90 -7.79 -10.29
C HIS A 132 18.49 -8.65 -11.40
N ASP A 133 19.08 -9.81 -11.05
CA ASP A 133 19.85 -10.64 -11.99
C ASP A 133 18.99 -11.43 -13.01
N TRP A 134 17.65 -11.39 -12.90
CA TRP A 134 16.70 -12.05 -13.81
C TRP A 134 15.98 -11.03 -14.70
N PRO A 135 16.40 -10.88 -15.97
CA PRO A 135 15.77 -9.95 -16.90
C PRO A 135 14.29 -10.23 -17.17
N GLU A 136 13.86 -11.49 -17.05
CA GLU A 136 12.45 -11.89 -17.21
C GLU A 136 11.51 -11.22 -16.19
N ASP A 137 12.03 -10.84 -15.01
CA ASP A 137 11.24 -10.20 -13.96
C ASP A 137 11.10 -8.68 -14.15
N THR A 138 11.75 -8.10 -15.17
CA THR A 138 11.78 -6.64 -15.41
C THR A 138 10.38 -6.00 -15.43
N ALA A 139 9.42 -6.63 -16.09
CA ALA A 139 8.06 -6.10 -16.20
C ALA A 139 7.32 -6.15 -14.85
N ALA A 140 7.46 -7.26 -14.11
CA ALA A 140 6.88 -7.42 -12.78
C ALA A 140 7.50 -6.44 -11.77
N LEU A 141 8.83 -6.29 -11.77
CA LEU A 141 9.54 -5.38 -10.88
C LEU A 141 9.13 -3.91 -11.11
N ARG A 142 8.93 -3.50 -12.37
CA ARG A 142 8.40 -2.16 -12.69
C ARG A 142 6.96 -1.97 -12.20
N LEU A 143 6.12 -2.99 -12.30
CA LEU A 143 4.76 -2.96 -11.77
C LEU A 143 4.80 -2.79 -10.25
N TYR A 144 5.60 -3.60 -9.54
CA TYR A 144 5.77 -3.47 -8.09
C TYR A 144 6.34 -2.11 -7.67
N ALA A 145 7.34 -1.58 -8.39
CA ALA A 145 7.89 -0.25 -8.11
C ALA A 145 6.81 0.85 -8.22
N ARG A 146 5.96 0.77 -9.26
CA ARG A 146 4.85 1.70 -9.45
C ARG A 146 3.79 1.59 -8.34
N LEU A 147 3.40 0.38 -7.99
CA LEU A 147 2.44 0.12 -6.90
C LEU A 147 2.99 0.61 -5.56
N ALA A 148 4.25 0.33 -5.25
CA ALA A 148 4.92 0.78 -4.04
C ALA A 148 4.97 2.31 -3.96
N ARG A 149 5.34 2.99 -5.06
CA ARG A 149 5.35 4.47 -5.13
C ARG A 149 3.96 5.07 -5.02
N SER A 150 2.95 4.47 -5.65
CA SER A 150 1.56 4.90 -5.52
C SER A 150 1.09 4.78 -4.06
N PHE A 151 1.43 3.69 -3.38
CA PHE A 151 1.10 3.50 -1.98
C PHE A 151 1.76 4.57 -1.10
N ARG A 152 3.08 4.78 -1.24
CA ARG A 152 3.82 5.83 -0.51
C ARG A 152 3.26 7.22 -0.76
N GLY A 153 2.98 7.56 -2.02
CA GLY A 153 2.33 8.81 -2.39
C GLY A 153 0.98 8.99 -1.70
N SER A 154 0.16 7.94 -1.62
CA SER A 154 -1.13 8.01 -0.91
C SER A 154 -0.97 8.25 0.60
N MET A 155 0.08 7.72 1.23
CA MET A 155 0.41 8.02 2.62
C MET A 155 0.72 9.50 2.80
N LEU A 156 1.52 10.08 1.91
CA LEU A 156 1.88 11.51 1.97
C LEU A 156 0.67 12.41 1.70
N VAL A 157 -0.18 12.08 0.72
CA VAL A 157 -1.42 12.84 0.43
C VAL A 157 -2.33 12.90 1.66
N ARG A 158 -2.42 11.80 2.41
CA ARG A 158 -3.23 11.72 3.64
C ARG A 158 -2.58 12.44 4.82
N ALA A 159 -1.26 12.37 4.94
CA ALA A 159 -0.53 12.91 6.08
C ALA A 159 -0.20 14.40 5.95
N MET A 160 0.06 14.86 4.73
CA MET A 160 0.55 16.20 4.40
C MET A 160 -0.27 16.86 3.28
N PRO A 161 -1.61 16.88 3.38
CA PRO A 161 -2.47 17.32 2.29
C PRO A 161 -2.26 18.78 1.90
N ARG A 162 -1.93 19.65 2.86
CA ARG A 162 -1.76 21.09 2.62
C ARG A 162 -0.40 21.36 2.00
N SER A 163 0.64 20.74 2.55
CA SER A 163 2.01 20.85 2.06
C SER A 163 2.12 20.35 0.60
N LEU A 164 1.53 19.19 0.30
CA LEU A 164 1.55 18.66 -1.07
C LEU A 164 0.70 19.50 -2.03
N ARG A 165 -0.48 19.97 -1.61
CA ARG A 165 -1.28 20.86 -2.45
C ARG A 165 -0.55 22.17 -2.74
N TYR A 166 0.14 22.73 -1.75
CA TYR A 166 0.96 23.92 -1.92
C TYR A 166 2.09 23.69 -2.93
N LEU A 167 2.85 22.60 -2.79
CA LEU A 167 3.89 22.20 -3.75
C LEU A 167 3.33 22.04 -5.16
N LEU A 168 2.19 21.35 -5.32
CA LEU A 168 1.55 21.15 -6.63
C LEU A 168 1.13 22.48 -7.29
N LEU A 169 0.60 23.43 -6.50
CA LEU A 169 0.18 24.74 -7.01
C LEU A 169 1.36 25.67 -7.30
N ARG A 170 2.42 25.60 -6.49
CA ARG A 170 3.62 26.43 -6.61
C ARG A 170 4.53 25.94 -7.74
N ASP A 171 4.78 24.63 -7.79
CA ASP A 171 5.86 24.03 -8.60
C ASP A 171 5.34 23.20 -9.78
N GLY A 172 4.04 22.87 -9.83
CA GLY A 172 3.46 22.01 -10.86
C GLY A 172 4.18 20.67 -10.97
N ASP A 173 4.70 20.35 -12.16
CA ASP A 173 5.48 19.14 -12.43
C ASP A 173 6.76 19.02 -11.56
N GLY A 174 7.23 20.14 -10.99
CA GLY A 174 8.33 20.15 -10.03
C GLY A 174 8.03 19.35 -8.76
N ALA A 175 6.77 19.32 -8.31
CA ALA A 175 6.35 18.55 -7.15
C ALA A 175 6.43 17.03 -7.41
N GLU A 176 6.01 16.58 -8.58
CA GLU A 176 6.14 15.17 -9.00
C GLU A 176 7.61 14.76 -9.10
N THR A 177 8.45 15.66 -9.62
CA THR A 177 9.90 15.45 -9.68
C THR A 177 10.52 15.36 -8.28
N LEU A 178 10.06 16.17 -7.32
CA LEU A 178 10.49 16.10 -5.93
C LEU A 178 10.09 14.77 -5.27
N LEU A 179 8.85 14.32 -5.46
CA LEU A 179 8.35 13.04 -4.95
C LEU A 179 9.11 11.84 -5.55
N SER A 180 9.39 11.86 -6.85
CA SER A 180 10.18 10.83 -7.53
C SER A 180 11.60 10.72 -6.95
N ARG A 181 12.26 11.88 -6.72
CA ARG A 181 13.57 11.93 -6.07
C ARG A 181 13.51 11.42 -4.63
N PHE A 182 12.50 11.81 -3.85
CA PHE A 182 12.29 11.31 -2.50
C PHE A 182 12.17 9.79 -2.47
N HIS A 183 11.30 9.22 -3.31
CA HIS A 183 11.06 7.78 -3.34
C HIS A 183 12.32 6.98 -3.68
N THR A 184 13.20 7.53 -4.52
CA THR A 184 14.45 6.89 -4.92
C THR A 184 15.56 7.05 -3.87
N ALA A 185 15.59 8.20 -3.17
CA ALA A 185 16.63 8.52 -2.20
C ALA A 185 16.40 7.91 -0.81
N HIS A 186 15.15 7.60 -0.45
CA HIS A 186 14.78 7.13 0.87
C HIS A 186 13.98 5.82 0.83
N ASP A 187 14.40 4.87 1.67
CA ASP A 187 13.69 3.63 1.91
C ASP A 187 12.26 3.90 2.44
N PRO A 188 11.27 3.09 2.05
CA PRO A 188 9.89 3.28 2.49
C PRO A 188 9.74 3.09 4.00
N ARG A 189 8.93 3.95 4.62
CA ARG A 189 8.42 3.75 5.98
C ARG A 189 6.99 3.22 5.88
N LEU A 190 6.73 2.05 6.44
CA LEU A 190 5.41 1.40 6.41
C LEU A 190 4.35 2.09 7.30
N PHE A 191 4.74 3.12 8.07
CA PHE A 191 3.84 3.86 8.94
C PHE A 191 3.73 5.32 8.49
N THR A 192 2.50 5.79 8.26
CA THR A 192 2.21 7.11 7.65
C THR A 192 2.92 8.29 8.33
N PRO A 193 2.93 8.41 9.68
CA PRO A 193 3.70 9.47 10.34
C PRO A 193 5.21 9.43 10.10
N LEU A 194 5.80 8.24 9.97
CA LEU A 194 7.24 8.11 9.71
C LEU A 194 7.58 8.46 8.26
N GLU A 195 6.72 8.09 7.31
CA GLU A 195 6.90 8.45 5.90
C GLU A 195 6.78 9.97 5.71
N ALA A 196 5.77 10.58 6.33
CA ALA A 196 5.56 12.03 6.32
C ALA A 196 6.77 12.79 6.92
N GLN A 197 7.27 12.35 8.08
CA GLN A 197 8.46 12.94 8.67
C GLN A 197 9.68 12.77 7.76
N SER A 198 9.88 11.57 7.19
CA SER A 198 11.00 11.33 6.27
C SER A 198 10.93 12.20 5.02
N PHE A 199 9.73 12.48 4.50
CA PHE A 199 9.54 13.40 3.38
C PHE A 199 9.85 14.84 3.77
N ALA A 200 9.36 15.32 4.91
CA ALA A 200 9.68 16.66 5.42
C ALA A 200 11.19 16.86 5.61
N ASP A 201 11.86 15.90 6.24
CA ASP A 201 13.32 15.92 6.41
C ASP A 201 14.05 15.93 5.07
N PHE A 202 13.56 15.17 4.09
CA PHE A 202 14.10 15.17 2.73
C PHE A 202 13.95 16.54 2.06
N VAL A 203 12.76 17.15 2.09
CA VAL A 203 12.51 18.48 1.50
C VAL A 203 13.45 19.53 2.11
N ILE A 204 13.61 19.54 3.43
CA ILE A 204 14.56 20.42 4.13
C ILE A 204 16.00 20.14 3.69
N SER A 205 16.39 18.87 3.57
CA SER A 205 17.75 18.48 3.12
C SER A 205 18.06 18.91 1.69
N GLN A 206 17.03 19.09 0.84
CA GLN A 206 17.17 19.62 -0.51
C GLN A 206 17.35 21.15 -0.54
N GLY A 207 17.36 21.81 0.62
CA GLY A 207 17.57 23.25 0.74
C GLY A 207 16.30 24.08 0.52
N GLU A 208 15.13 23.53 0.82
CA GLU A 208 13.88 24.29 0.82
C GLU A 208 13.93 25.41 1.88
N LEU A 209 13.59 26.64 1.46
CA LEU A 209 13.68 27.85 2.28
C LEU A 209 12.36 28.64 2.32
N ASP A 210 11.35 28.23 1.57
CA ASP A 210 10.04 28.88 1.57
C ASP A 210 9.38 28.74 2.96
N PRO A 211 9.25 29.85 3.71
CA PRO A 211 8.80 29.77 5.09
C PRO A 211 7.32 29.40 5.20
N TRP A 212 6.52 29.57 4.14
CA TRP A 212 5.13 29.15 4.11
C TRP A 212 5.01 27.63 3.92
N LEU A 213 5.80 27.04 3.03
CA LEU A 213 5.85 25.59 2.89
C LEU A 213 6.34 24.93 4.18
N LEU A 214 7.42 25.45 4.78
CA LEU A 214 7.95 24.90 6.03
C LEU A 214 6.90 24.95 7.16
N ALA A 215 6.18 26.07 7.31
CA ALA A 215 5.09 26.18 8.27
C ALA A 215 3.92 25.24 7.98
N LEU A 216 3.56 25.01 6.70
CA LEU A 216 2.55 24.03 6.31
C LEU A 216 2.97 22.60 6.65
N MET A 217 4.25 22.25 6.45
CA MET A 217 4.77 20.93 6.84
C MET A 217 4.70 20.73 8.35
N ASP A 218 5.13 21.73 9.12
CA ASP A 218 5.02 21.70 10.59
C ASP A 218 3.56 21.56 11.02
N TYR A 219 2.65 22.26 10.33
CA TYR A 219 1.21 22.18 10.59
C TYR A 219 0.65 20.78 10.32
N ASP A 220 0.92 20.20 9.17
CA ASP A 220 0.47 18.84 8.82
C ASP A 220 1.07 17.79 9.77
N LEU A 221 2.37 17.88 10.10
CA LEU A 221 3.04 16.98 11.05
C LEU A 221 2.54 17.14 12.49
N ALA A 222 2.11 18.34 12.89
CA ALA A 222 1.57 18.59 14.22
C ALA A 222 0.34 17.73 14.50
N PHE A 223 -0.56 17.54 13.53
CA PHE A 223 -1.70 16.63 13.70
C PHE A 223 -1.27 15.19 13.99
N LEU A 224 -0.27 14.69 13.26
CA LEU A 224 0.27 13.34 13.47
C LEU A 224 0.90 13.22 14.87
N ASN A 225 1.56 14.27 15.33
CA ASN A 225 2.13 14.33 16.67
C ASN A 225 1.07 14.41 17.78
N ILE A 226 -0.06 15.09 17.56
CA ILE A 226 -1.20 15.09 18.49
C ILE A 226 -1.74 13.69 18.66
N VAL A 227 -2.01 12.98 17.57
CA VAL A 227 -2.52 11.59 17.63
C VAL A 227 -1.54 10.69 18.38
N ARG A 228 -0.23 10.90 18.18
CA ARG A 228 0.82 10.09 18.81
C ARG A 228 1.03 10.41 20.29
N GLN A 229 0.97 11.68 20.69
CA GLN A 229 1.43 12.14 22.01
C GLN A 229 0.30 12.65 22.91
N SER A 230 -0.89 12.88 22.36
CA SER A 230 -2.04 13.51 23.03
C SER A 230 -1.67 14.84 23.72
N LYS A 231 -0.79 15.62 23.09
CA LYS A 231 -0.30 16.92 23.58
C LYS A 231 -0.56 18.01 22.57
N ALA A 232 -0.96 19.18 23.06
CA ALA A 232 -1.09 20.38 22.23
C ALA A 232 0.20 20.65 21.45
N GLN A 233 0.06 21.12 20.21
CA GLN A 233 1.17 21.50 19.35
C GLN A 233 1.03 22.97 18.98
N LEU A 234 2.13 23.70 19.03
CA LEU A 234 2.19 25.09 18.60
C LEU A 234 2.91 25.15 17.26
N VAL A 235 2.24 25.73 16.26
CA VAL A 235 2.79 25.89 14.90
C VAL A 235 2.89 27.38 14.58
N ARG A 236 4.01 27.78 14.00
CA ARG A 236 4.30 29.19 13.68
C ARG A 236 4.27 29.40 12.17
N PHE A 237 3.53 30.41 11.74
CA PHE A 237 3.47 30.89 10.37
C PHE A 237 4.13 32.26 10.24
N PRO A 238 4.67 32.61 9.04
CA PRO A 238 5.28 33.92 8.77
C PRO A 238 4.31 35.08 8.99
N GLY A 239 3.02 34.87 8.74
CA GLY A 239 1.93 35.71 9.21
C GLY A 239 0.60 34.97 9.14
N ASP A 240 -0.53 35.70 9.13
CA ASP A 240 -1.87 35.09 9.20
C ASP A 240 -2.11 34.09 8.04
N PRO A 241 -2.25 32.79 8.31
CA PRO A 241 -2.37 31.77 7.29
C PRO A 241 -3.79 31.65 6.72
N THR A 242 -4.76 32.46 7.16
CA THR A 242 -6.16 32.36 6.73
C THR A 242 -6.31 32.39 5.21
N THR A 243 -5.71 33.39 4.55
CA THR A 243 -5.76 33.53 3.08
C THR A 243 -5.09 32.35 2.37
N LEU A 244 -4.01 31.79 2.95
CA LEU A 244 -3.36 30.60 2.43
C LEU A 244 -4.28 29.39 2.48
N PHE A 245 -4.90 29.12 3.63
CA PHE A 245 -5.81 27.99 3.78
C PHE A 245 -7.03 28.10 2.87
N GLU A 246 -7.62 29.29 2.74
CA GLU A 246 -8.72 29.56 1.82
C GLU A 246 -8.32 29.31 0.36
N GLY A 247 -7.14 29.78 -0.05
CA GLY A 247 -6.59 29.53 -1.39
C GLY A 247 -6.37 28.04 -1.65
N LEU A 248 -5.72 27.33 -0.72
CA LEU A 248 -5.49 25.89 -0.82
C LEU A 248 -6.81 25.10 -0.86
N ALA A 249 -7.86 25.54 -0.15
CA ALA A 249 -9.18 24.92 -0.25
C ALA A 249 -9.82 25.15 -1.63
N ALA A 250 -9.57 26.30 -2.25
CA ALA A 250 -10.03 26.67 -3.60
C ALA A 250 -9.11 26.21 -4.74
N ALA A 251 -8.08 25.40 -4.45
CA ALA A 251 -7.06 24.94 -5.39
C ALA A 251 -6.35 26.10 -6.13
N GLN A 252 -6.05 27.18 -5.40
CA GLN A 252 -5.39 28.38 -5.93
C GLN A 252 -4.29 28.85 -4.97
N LEU A 253 -3.18 29.34 -5.52
CA LEU A 253 -2.17 30.01 -4.71
C LEU A 253 -2.54 31.49 -4.55
N PRO A 254 -2.68 32.01 -3.31
CA PRO A 254 -2.90 33.44 -3.11
C PRO A 254 -1.76 34.26 -3.69
N ARG A 255 -2.09 35.45 -4.22
CA ARG A 255 -1.08 36.35 -4.79
C ARG A 255 -0.25 37.06 -3.73
N ASP A 256 -0.90 37.40 -2.63
CA ASP A 256 -0.32 38.16 -1.54
C ASP A 256 -0.54 37.39 -0.23
N LEU A 257 0.55 37.03 0.43
CA LEU A 257 0.54 36.43 1.76
C LEU A 257 1.10 37.44 2.77
N PRO A 258 0.50 37.55 3.96
CA PRO A 258 0.97 38.49 4.97
C PRO A 258 2.25 37.95 5.62
N ASP A 259 3.39 38.59 5.40
CA ASP A 259 4.67 38.11 5.94
C ASP A 259 4.99 38.63 7.36
N ASN A 260 4.11 39.44 7.97
CA ASN A 260 4.24 39.94 9.34
C ASN A 260 2.91 40.49 9.90
N PRO A 261 2.72 40.46 11.24
CA PRO A 261 3.57 39.80 12.23
C PRO A 261 3.42 38.27 12.18
N PRO A 262 4.39 37.49 12.70
CA PRO A 262 4.26 36.04 12.81
C PRO A 262 2.97 35.63 13.52
N TRP A 263 2.36 34.55 13.03
CA TRP A 263 1.10 34.03 13.56
C TRP A 263 1.32 32.66 14.20
N GLU A 264 0.75 32.44 15.38
CA GLU A 264 0.83 31.16 16.07
C GLU A 264 -0.54 30.46 16.07
N ILE A 265 -0.55 29.18 15.72
CA ILE A 265 -1.73 28.32 15.85
C ILE A 265 -1.43 27.26 16.92
N GLU A 266 -2.25 27.23 17.96
CA GLU A 266 -2.26 26.14 18.92
C GLU A 266 -3.29 25.09 18.48
N LEU A 267 -2.82 23.85 18.30
CA LEU A 267 -3.63 22.69 17.96
C LEU A 267 -3.82 21.84 19.21
N LEU A 268 -5.06 21.66 19.66
CA LEU A 268 -5.41 20.94 20.88
C LEU A 268 -5.82 19.48 20.57
N PRO A 269 -5.53 18.50 21.46
CA PRO A 269 -5.90 17.10 21.27
C PRO A 269 -7.40 16.85 21.16
N ASP A 270 -8.20 17.61 21.92
CA ASP A 270 -9.65 17.39 22.07
C ASP A 270 -10.45 17.80 20.82
N GLY A 271 -9.79 18.39 19.81
CA GLY A 271 -10.38 18.77 18.53
C GLY A 271 -10.31 17.68 17.45
N PHE A 272 -9.62 16.55 17.69
CA PHE A 272 -9.36 15.54 16.67
C PHE A 272 -9.60 14.12 17.17
N THR A 273 -10.30 13.34 16.36
CA THR A 273 -10.49 11.89 16.55
C THR A 273 -9.65 11.12 15.53
N VAL A 274 -9.35 9.85 15.81
CA VAL A 274 -8.68 8.96 14.84
C VAL A 274 -9.48 8.87 13.53
N ALA A 275 -10.81 8.99 13.61
CA ALA A 275 -11.72 8.97 12.46
C ALA A 275 -11.44 10.10 11.46
N ASP A 276 -11.06 11.29 11.93
CA ASP A 276 -10.72 12.44 11.09
C ASP A 276 -9.51 12.17 10.19
N PHE A 277 -8.65 11.24 10.61
CA PHE A 277 -7.49 10.80 9.83
C PHE A 277 -7.78 9.56 9.00
N THR A 278 -8.85 8.80 9.24
CA THR A 278 -9.16 7.54 8.52
C THR A 278 -10.21 7.67 7.44
N HIS A 279 -10.88 8.82 7.31
CA HIS A 279 -11.85 9.02 6.24
C HIS A 279 -11.17 9.03 4.86
N THR A 280 -11.39 7.95 4.11
CA THR A 280 -11.22 7.90 2.67
C THR A 280 -12.15 8.96 2.06
N PRO A 281 -11.67 9.89 1.22
CA PRO A 281 -12.57 10.76 0.50
C PRO A 281 -13.49 9.88 -0.35
N ALA A 282 -14.80 10.04 -0.19
CA ALA A 282 -15.77 9.43 -1.09
C ALA A 282 -15.40 9.86 -2.51
N ALA A 283 -15.07 8.91 -3.37
CA ALA A 283 -14.87 9.17 -4.78
C ALA A 283 -16.19 9.69 -5.35
N SER A 284 -16.20 10.98 -5.70
CA SER A 284 -17.21 11.62 -6.54
C SER A 284 -16.83 11.50 -8.00
#